data_AF-A0A3M4Y248-F1
#
_entry.id   AF-A0A3M4Y248-F1
#
_cell.length_a   1.000
_cell.length_b   1.000
_cell.length_c   1.000
_cell.angle_alpha   90.00
_cell.angle_beta   90.00
_cell.angle_gamma   90.00
#
_symmetry.space_group_name_H-M   'P 1'
#
loop_
_entity.id
_entity.type
_entity.pdbx_description
1 polymer ?
#
loop_
_entity_poly.entity_id
_entity_poly.type
_entity_poly.pdbx_seq_one_letter_code
_entity_poly.pdbx_strand_id
1 'polypeptide(L)'
;AYAAGEAPILKFGTGITAASLTVTTTPSGNSLIITDGIEGDQIVLDYSLLNSNYGVKKVQFSDGSSLAFEDLVTMKDQLLEIKNSTGTFGNDTL
;
A
#
# COMPACT_ATOMS: atom_id res chain seq x y z
N ALA A 1 -23.15 -1.25 -0.58
CA ALA A 1 -23.00 0.02 0.16
C ALA A 1 -22.39 -0.32 1.50
N TYR A 2 -21.22 0.21 1.84
CA TYR A 2 -20.67 0.07 3.19
C TYR A 2 -21.60 0.84 4.14
N ALA A 3 -22.04 0.20 5.23
CA ALA A 3 -22.88 0.88 6.21
C ALA A 3 -22.09 2.04 6.85
N ALA A 4 -22.76 3.15 7.16
CA ALA A 4 -22.13 4.29 7.85
C ALA A 4 -21.58 3.81 9.20
N GLY A 5 -20.25 3.65 9.29
CA GLY A 5 -19.54 3.10 10.44
C GLY A 5 -18.62 1.92 10.12
N GLU A 6 -18.76 1.27 8.96
CA GLU A 6 -17.87 0.20 8.55
C GLU A 6 -16.64 0.75 7.82
N ALA A 7 -15.50 0.64 8.48
CA ALA A 7 -14.20 0.94 7.89
C ALA A 7 -13.87 -0.12 6.81
N PRO A 8 -13.59 0.25 5.54
CA PRO A 8 -13.21 -0.72 4.52
C PRO A 8 -11.94 -1.48 4.90
N ILE A 9 -11.97 -2.80 4.78
CA ILE A 9 -10.88 -3.73 5.13
C ILE A 9 -10.50 -4.54 3.90
N LEU A 10 -9.22 -4.51 3.55
CA LEU A 10 -8.64 -5.46 2.59
C LEU A 10 -8.19 -6.72 3.34
N LYS A 11 -8.60 -7.89 2.87
CA LYS A 11 -8.22 -9.18 3.48
C LYS A 11 -7.35 -9.98 2.53
N PHE A 12 -6.16 -10.33 2.98
CA PHE A 12 -5.27 -11.23 2.24
C PHE A 12 -5.52 -12.69 2.62
N GLY A 13 -5.31 -13.57 1.64
CA GLY A 13 -5.41 -15.01 1.81
C GLY A 13 -4.22 -15.60 2.57
N THR A 14 -4.23 -16.92 2.71
CA THR A 14 -3.13 -17.67 3.30
C THR A 14 -1.86 -17.54 2.46
N GLY A 15 -0.70 -17.35 3.10
CA GLY A 15 0.59 -17.27 2.42
C GLY A 15 1.07 -15.86 2.09
N ILE A 16 0.20 -14.85 2.16
CA ILE A 16 0.59 -13.43 2.04
C ILE A 16 0.75 -12.87 3.46
N THR A 17 1.92 -12.28 3.73
CA THR A 17 2.23 -11.65 5.03
C THR A 17 2.64 -10.20 4.82
N ALA A 18 2.64 -9.40 5.88
CA ALA A 18 3.10 -8.01 5.82
C ALA A 18 4.53 -7.87 5.24
N ALA A 19 5.42 -8.83 5.54
CA ALA A 19 6.79 -8.83 5.03
C ALA A 19 6.89 -9.21 3.54
N SER A 20 5.88 -9.89 3.00
CA SER A 20 5.78 -10.23 1.57
C SER A 20 5.32 -9.04 0.73
N LEU A 21 4.70 -8.03 1.36
CA LEU A 21 4.12 -6.90 0.65
C LEU A 21 5.17 -5.86 0.27
N THR A 22 5.00 -5.32 -0.94
CA THR A 22 5.70 -4.14 -1.42
C THR A 22 4.67 -3.04 -1.65
N VAL A 23 4.87 -1.87 -1.05
CA VAL A 23 3.97 -0.73 -1.18
C VAL A 23 4.65 0.40 -1.95
N THR A 24 4.02 0.85 -3.03
CA THR A 24 4.48 1.95 -3.88
C THR A 24 3.34 2.90 -4.21
N THR A 25 3.55 3.85 -5.11
CA THR A 25 2.50 4.77 -5.59
C THR A 25 2.31 4.65 -7.08
N THR A 26 1.15 5.09 -7.56
CA THR A 26 1.00 5.42 -8.97
C THR A 26 2.00 6.50 -9.38
N PRO A 27 2.34 6.62 -10.69
CA PRO A 27 3.20 7.69 -11.19
C PRO A 27 2.69 9.09 -10.86
N SER A 28 1.37 9.25 -10.69
CA SER A 28 0.71 10.48 -10.27
C SER A 28 0.84 10.80 -8.77
N GLY A 29 1.31 9.86 -7.94
CA GLY A 29 1.46 10.03 -6.50
C GLY A 29 0.15 10.02 -5.70
N ASN A 30 -1.00 9.76 -6.35
CA ASN A 30 -2.32 9.92 -5.75
C ASN A 30 -2.89 8.65 -5.11
N SER A 31 -2.43 7.48 -5.56
CA SER A 31 -2.98 6.17 -5.19
C SER A 31 -1.84 5.27 -4.69
N LEU A 32 -2.11 4.48 -3.65
CA LEU A 32 -1.19 3.44 -3.20
C LEU A 32 -1.32 2.19 -4.08
N ILE A 33 -0.19 1.55 -4.36
CA ILE A 33 -0.12 0.26 -5.04
C ILE A 33 0.49 -0.74 -4.08
N ILE A 34 -0.19 -1.86 -3.85
CA ILE A 34 0.27 -2.97 -3.01
C ILE A 34 0.47 -4.17 -3.93
N THR A 35 1.65 -4.79 -3.86
CA THR A 35 1.98 -6.04 -4.55
C THR A 35 2.53 -7.05 -3.55
N ASP A 36 2.42 -8.35 -3.86
CA ASP A 36 2.90 -9.45 -3.02
C ASP A 36 4.19 -10.12 -3.56
N GLY A 37 4.75 -9.55 -4.63
CA GLY A 37 5.92 -10.09 -5.33
C GLY A 37 5.59 -11.09 -6.44
N ILE A 38 4.31 -11.42 -6.66
CA ILE A 38 3.87 -12.22 -7.80
C ILE A 38 3.65 -11.28 -8.99
N GLU A 39 4.30 -11.60 -10.12
CA GLU A 39 4.21 -10.78 -11.33
C GLU A 39 2.76 -10.69 -11.84
N GLY A 40 2.29 -9.46 -12.05
CA GLY A 40 0.93 -9.18 -12.49
C GLY A 40 -0.10 -9.05 -11.38
N ASP A 41 0.21 -9.40 -10.12
CA ASP A 41 -0.66 -9.12 -8.98
C ASP A 41 -0.44 -7.70 -8.46
N GLN A 42 -1.49 -6.90 -8.47
CA GLN A 42 -1.48 -5.54 -7.93
C GLN A 42 -2.85 -5.15 -7.40
N ILE A 43 -2.83 -4.50 -6.24
CA ILE A 43 -3.99 -3.86 -5.65
C ILE A 43 -3.73 -2.35 -5.63
N VAL A 44 -4.60 -1.60 -6.30
CA VAL A 44 -4.53 -0.13 -6.35
C VAL A 44 -5.59 0.45 -5.44
N LEU A 45 -5.16 1.20 -4.43
CA LEU A 45 -6.04 1.98 -3.56
C LEU A 45 -6.20 3.37 -4.17
N ASP A 46 -7.24 3.52 -4.97
CA ASP A 46 -7.46 4.73 -5.76
C ASP A 46 -7.69 5.97 -4.88
N TYR A 47 -7.04 7.10 -5.21
CA TYR A 47 -7.08 8.37 -4.46
C TYR A 47 -6.75 8.28 -2.97
N SER A 48 -6.17 7.16 -2.50
CA SER A 48 -5.98 6.92 -1.07
C SER A 48 -5.02 7.90 -0.40
N LEU A 49 -4.11 8.52 -1.17
CA LEU A 49 -3.18 9.53 -0.67
C LEU A 49 -3.74 10.95 -0.76
N LEU A 50 -4.81 11.17 -1.54
CA LEU A 50 -5.42 12.48 -1.70
C LEU A 50 -6.56 12.74 -0.71
N ASN A 51 -7.31 11.70 -0.35
CA ASN A 51 -8.41 11.86 0.60
C ASN A 51 -8.59 10.58 1.40
N SER A 52 -8.55 10.72 2.73
CA SER A 52 -8.60 9.62 3.68
C SER A 52 -9.90 8.82 3.65
N ASN A 53 -10.95 9.30 2.97
CA ASN A 53 -12.18 8.55 2.76
C ASN A 53 -12.09 7.52 1.62
N TYR A 54 -11.06 7.59 0.77
CA TYR A 54 -10.83 6.61 -0.30
C TYR A 54 -9.83 5.53 0.14
N GLY A 55 -9.85 4.41 -0.58
CA GLY A 55 -9.05 3.24 -0.26
C GLY A 55 -9.59 2.44 0.93
N VAL A 56 -8.68 1.81 1.66
CA VAL A 56 -9.00 0.98 2.84
C VAL A 56 -8.44 1.60 4.10
N LYS A 57 -9.08 1.30 5.24
CA LYS A 57 -8.61 1.77 6.55
C LYS A 57 -7.58 0.83 7.18
N LYS A 58 -7.67 -0.45 6.83
CA LYS A 58 -6.71 -1.46 7.28
C LYS A 58 -6.64 -2.64 6.32
N VAL A 59 -5.53 -3.35 6.41
CA VAL A 59 -5.27 -4.63 5.79
C VAL A 59 -5.28 -5.68 6.89
N GLN A 60 -5.88 -6.83 6.63
CA GLN A 60 -5.91 -7.96 7.55
C GLN A 60 -5.37 -9.22 6.85
N PHE A 61 -4.54 -9.95 7.57
CA PHE A 61 -3.93 -11.18 7.08
C PHE A 61 -4.61 -12.41 7.69
N SER A 62 -4.35 -13.56 7.08
CA SER A 62 -4.88 -14.86 7.50
C SER A 62 -4.36 -15.34 8.86
N ASP A 63 -3.19 -14.83 9.30
CA ASP A 63 -2.60 -15.11 10.62
C ASP A 63 -3.20 -14.27 11.76
N GLY A 64 -4.15 -13.37 11.44
CA GLY A 64 -4.81 -12.49 12.39
C GLY A 64 -4.11 -11.14 12.60
N SER A 65 -2.91 -10.94 12.02
CA SER A 65 -2.24 -9.64 12.03
C SER A 65 -2.96 -8.64 11.12
N SER A 66 -2.70 -7.35 11.35
CA SER A 66 -3.27 -6.28 10.53
C SER A 66 -2.33 -5.09 10.43
N LEU A 67 -2.37 -4.40 9.30
CA LEU A 67 -1.72 -3.11 9.08
C LEU A 67 -2.78 -2.02 8.97
N ALA A 68 -2.59 -0.92 9.68
CA ALA A 68 -3.35 0.29 9.46
C ALA A 68 -2.95 0.95 8.13
N PHE A 69 -3.79 1.85 7.63
CA PHE A 69 -3.46 2.64 6.45
C PHE A 69 -2.11 3.38 6.60
N GLU A 70 -1.83 3.92 7.79
CA GLU A 70 -0.58 4.63 8.09
C GLU A 70 0.65 3.72 7.96
N ASP A 71 0.54 2.45 8.37
CA ASP A 71 1.64 1.48 8.22
C ASP A 71 1.98 1.25 6.74
N LEU A 72 0.98 1.25 5.86
CA LEU A 72 1.19 1.14 4.40
C LEU A 72 1.92 2.37 3.84
N VAL A 73 1.60 3.57 4.36
CA VAL A 73 2.29 4.80 4.00
C VAL A 73 3.76 4.75 4.46
N THR A 74 4.02 4.29 5.68
CA THR A 74 5.38 4.08 6.18
C THR A 74 6.15 3.04 5.37
N MET A 75 5.53 1.92 4.98
CA MET A 75 6.15 0.93 4.10
C MET A 75 6.57 1.55 2.75
N LYS A 76 5.69 2.37 2.16
CA LYS A 76 6.01 3.14 0.96
C LYS A 76 7.19 4.09 1.18
N ASP A 77 7.19 4.87 2.26
CA ASP A 77 8.27 5.82 2.57
C ASP A 77 9.62 5.14 2.81
N GLN A 78 9.63 4.04 3.56
CA GLN A 78 10.84 3.22 3.74
C GLN A 78 11.35 2.66 2.41
N LEU A 79 10.45 2.21 1.53
CA LEU A 79 10.84 1.73 0.22
C LEU A 79 11.45 2.85 -0.62
N LEU A 80 10.87 4.06 -0.60
CA LEU A 80 11.44 5.23 -1.26
C LEU A 80 12.81 5.59 -0.69
N GLU A 81 13.00 5.55 0.63
CA GLU A 81 14.28 5.79 1.28
C GLU A 81 15.35 4.76 0.86
N ILE A 82 14.98 3.47 0.84
CA ILE A 82 15.86 2.40 0.37
C ILE A 82 16.24 2.62 -1.09
N LYS A 83 15.28 2.95 -1.97
CA LYS A 83 15.55 3.25 -3.38
C LYS A 83 16.49 4.43 -3.54
N ASN A 84 16.28 5.50 -2.78
CA ASN A 84 17.14 6.68 -2.78
C ASN A 84 18.54 6.38 -2.21
N SER A 85 18.66 5.39 -1.33
CA SER A 85 19.93 4.94 -0.73
C SER A 85 20.71 3.96 -1.63
N THR A 86 20.05 3.17 -2.48
CA THR A 86 20.69 2.11 -3.32
C THR A 86 21.18 2.53 -4.72
N GLY A 87 21.01 3.79 -5.15
CA GLY A 87 21.68 4.34 -6.34
C GLY A 87 20.77 5.02 -7.36
N THR A 88 21.18 6.21 -7.78
CA THR A 88 20.56 7.20 -8.70
C THR A 88 20.45 6.72 -10.16
N PHE A 89 19.53 7.29 -10.97
CA PHE A 89 19.67 7.65 -12.40
C PHE A 89 18.28 7.87 -13.05
N GLY A 90 17.83 9.13 -13.12
CA GLY A 90 16.83 9.55 -14.12
C GLY A 90 15.52 10.10 -13.55
N ASN A 91 15.44 11.43 -13.56
CA ASN A 91 14.23 12.26 -13.49
C ASN A 91 13.45 12.29 -12.15
N ASP A 92 14.07 12.78 -11.09
CA ASP A 92 13.33 13.32 -9.94
C ASP A 92 13.19 14.85 -10.11
N THR A 93 11.96 15.33 -10.35
CA THR A 93 11.66 16.76 -10.32
C THR A 93 11.02 17.07 -8.97
N LEU A 94 11.67 17.96 -8.20
CA LEU A 94 11.12 18.61 -7.00
C LEU A 94 9.89 19.48 -7.35
#